data_AF-A0A3B9R7J1-F1
#
_entry.id   AF-A0A3B9R7J1-F1
#
_cell.length_a   1.000
_cell.length_b   1.000
_cell.length_c   1.000
_cell.angle_alpha   90.00
_cell.angle_beta   90.00
_cell.angle_gamma   90.00
#
_symmetry.space_group_name_H-M   'P 1'
#
loop_
_entity.id
_entity.type
_entity.pdbx_description
1 polymer ?
#
loop_
_entity_poly.entity_id
_entity_poly.type
_entity_poly.pdbx_seq_one_letter_code
_entity_poly.pdbx_strand_id
1 'polypeptide(L)'
;PNKDHMYDEVDSMLISVKAPKGLMNISNGRLRSVHKETNTYNWFVGNPINNYGVNVNIGDYVHFDEVYQGEKGALDMDYYVLKDNLENAKEHFKDAPKMMKAFEHWFGPYPFYEDSFKLVEVPYL
;
A
#
# COMPACT_ATOMS: atom_id res chain seq x y z
N PRO A 1 -3.95 -2.92 -22.91
CA PRO A 1 -2.67 -2.89 -23.64
C PRO A 1 -1.57 -2.32 -22.74
N ASN A 2 -0.71 -3.20 -22.24
CA ASN A 2 0.51 -2.85 -21.52
C ASN A 2 1.66 -3.60 -22.23
N LYS A 3 2.80 -2.95 -22.46
CA LYS A 3 4.00 -3.68 -22.89
C LYS A 3 4.53 -4.35 -21.64
N ASP A 4 4.40 -5.67 -21.56
CA ASP A 4 4.88 -6.47 -20.42
C ASP A 4 6.43 -6.49 -20.40
N HIS A 5 7.01 -5.33 -20.10
CA HIS A 5 8.43 -5.03 -20.16
C HIS A 5 8.79 -4.13 -18.98
N MET A 6 9.83 -4.50 -18.24
CA MET A 6 10.20 -3.87 -16.96
C MET A 6 10.64 -2.40 -17.04
N TYR A 7 10.81 -1.84 -18.24
CA TYR A 7 11.22 -0.44 -18.43
C TYR A 7 10.05 0.47 -18.82
N ASP A 8 8.88 -0.11 -19.12
CA ASP A 8 7.69 0.69 -19.45
C ASP A 8 6.93 0.99 -18.16
N GLU A 9 6.67 2.26 -17.90
CA GLU A 9 5.92 2.73 -16.75
C GLU A 9 4.82 3.65 -17.26
N VAL A 10 3.60 3.43 -16.79
CA VAL A 10 2.53 4.41 -16.99
C VAL A 10 2.79 5.63 -16.12
N ASP A 11 2.30 6.80 -16.50
CA ASP A 11 2.41 8.03 -15.71
C ASP A 11 1.65 7.92 -14.38
N SER A 12 0.50 7.24 -14.41
CA SER A 12 -0.36 6.97 -13.25
C SER A 12 -1.24 5.76 -13.50
N MET A 13 -1.87 5.23 -12.45
CA MET A 13 -2.76 4.07 -12.57
C MET A 13 -3.98 4.17 -11.66
N LEU A 14 -5.17 3.92 -12.22
CA LEU A 14 -6.38 3.62 -11.46
C LEU A 14 -6.59 2.11 -11.42
N ILE A 15 -6.64 1.55 -10.21
CA ILE A 15 -6.87 0.13 -9.94
C ILE A 15 -8.28 -0.02 -9.35
N SER A 16 -9.19 -0.61 -10.13
CA SER A 16 -10.58 -0.85 -9.73
C SER A 16 -10.84 -2.34 -9.55
N VAL A 17 -11.03 -2.76 -8.29
CA VAL A 17 -11.16 -4.19 -7.93
C VAL A 17 -12.47 -4.43 -7.22
N LYS A 18 -13.27 -5.36 -7.76
CA LYS A 18 -14.48 -5.87 -7.11
C LYS A 18 -14.12 -7.04 -6.20
N ALA A 19 -14.17 -6.83 -4.88
CA ALA A 19 -13.87 -7.87 -3.91
C ALA A 19 -15.14 -8.65 -3.51
N PRO A 20 -15.04 -9.95 -3.13
CA PRO A 20 -16.15 -10.67 -2.52
C PRO A 20 -16.72 -9.92 -1.32
N LYS A 21 -18.04 -10.01 -1.11
CA LYS A 21 -18.71 -9.33 0.02
C LYS A 21 -18.06 -9.73 1.35
N GLY A 22 -17.83 -8.75 2.21
CA GLY A 22 -17.20 -8.96 3.52
C GLY A 22 -15.68 -8.96 3.50
N LEU A 23 -15.04 -8.92 2.32
CA LEU A 23 -13.58 -8.79 2.18
C LEU A 23 -13.19 -7.38 1.73
N MET A 24 -11.98 -6.99 2.13
CA MET A 24 -11.33 -5.75 1.73
C MET A 24 -10.35 -6.00 0.59
N ASN A 25 -10.22 -5.04 -0.32
CA ASN A 25 -9.10 -5.00 -1.27
C ASN A 25 -8.10 -3.88 -0.89
N ILE A 26 -6.82 -4.23 -0.84
CA ILE A 26 -5.70 -3.29 -0.72
C ILE A 26 -4.86 -3.40 -1.99
N SER A 27 -4.65 -2.26 -2.65
CA SER A 27 -3.79 -2.14 -3.83
C SER A 27 -2.82 -0.97 -3.65
N ASN A 28 -1.93 -0.74 -4.62
CA ASN A 28 -0.98 0.37 -4.57
C ASN A 28 -1.66 1.75 -4.53
N GLY A 29 -0.95 2.75 -4.03
CA GLY A 29 -1.41 4.14 -4.02
C GLY A 29 -2.45 4.42 -2.95
N ARG A 30 -3.31 5.42 -3.18
CA ARG A 30 -4.32 5.88 -2.21
C ARG A 30 -5.73 5.44 -2.59
N LEU A 31 -6.50 5.03 -1.58
CA LEU A 31 -7.91 4.66 -1.76
C LEU A 31 -8.72 5.92 -2.05
N ARG A 32 -9.29 6.01 -3.26
CA ARG A 32 -10.13 7.13 -3.67
C ARG A 32 -11.58 6.92 -3.33
N SER A 33 -12.10 5.70 -3.49
CA SER A 33 -13.50 5.40 -3.19
C SER A 33 -13.78 3.92 -3.01
N VAL A 34 -14.88 3.63 -2.31
CA VAL A 34 -15.44 2.28 -2.18
C VAL A 34 -16.92 2.32 -2.58
N HIS A 35 -17.26 1.61 -3.66
CA HIS A 35 -18.66 1.40 -4.06
C HIS A 35 -19.24 0.25 -3.25
N LYS A 36 -20.00 0.58 -2.20
CA LYS A 36 -20.52 -0.39 -1.22
C LYS A 36 -21.48 -1.42 -1.83
N GLU A 37 -22.28 -1.05 -2.83
CA GLU A 37 -23.25 -1.95 -3.46
C GLU A 37 -22.59 -3.12 -4.19
N THR A 38 -21.50 -2.83 -4.91
CA THR A 38 -20.72 -3.83 -5.65
C THR A 38 -19.54 -4.38 -4.86
N ASN A 39 -19.20 -3.75 -3.72
CA ASN A 39 -17.96 -3.95 -2.98
C ASN A 39 -16.70 -3.73 -3.85
N THR A 40 -16.69 -2.61 -4.59
CA THR A 40 -15.59 -2.25 -5.49
C THR A 40 -14.71 -1.18 -4.86
N TYR A 41 -13.40 -1.42 -4.80
CA TYR A 41 -12.40 -0.51 -4.29
C TYR A 41 -11.68 0.15 -5.47
N ASN A 42 -11.52 1.47 -5.42
CA ASN A 42 -10.78 2.24 -6.42
C ASN A 42 -9.55 2.86 -5.78
N TRP A 43 -8.39 2.32 -6.12
CA TRP A 43 -7.09 2.80 -5.67
C TRP A 43 -6.41 3.57 -6.79
N PHE A 44 -5.68 4.63 -6.46
CA PHE A 44 -4.95 5.43 -7.44
C PHE A 44 -3.49 5.58 -7.07
N VAL A 45 -2.63 5.25 -8.02
CA VAL A 45 -1.18 5.48 -8.00
C VAL A 45 -0.90 6.72 -8.83
N GLY A 46 -0.37 7.76 -8.20
CA GLY A 46 -0.03 9.03 -8.82
C GLY A 46 1.39 9.08 -9.38
N ASN A 47 2.31 8.24 -8.88
CA ASN A 47 3.64 8.13 -9.43
C ASN A 47 3.72 7.08 -10.56
N PRO A 48 4.73 7.19 -11.45
CA PRO A 48 4.99 6.17 -12.43
C PRO A 48 5.20 4.79 -11.82
N ILE A 49 4.60 3.77 -12.43
CA ILE A 49 4.64 2.40 -11.93
C ILE A 49 4.75 1.40 -13.07
N ASN A 50 5.69 0.47 -12.93
CA ASN A 50 5.77 -0.70 -13.79
C ASN A 50 4.68 -1.72 -13.41
N ASN A 51 4.14 -2.43 -14.40
CA ASN A 51 3.08 -3.42 -14.18
C ASN A 51 3.47 -4.55 -13.20
N TYR A 52 4.75 -4.91 -13.13
CA TYR A 52 5.26 -5.89 -12.17
C TYR A 52 5.12 -5.42 -10.71
N GLY A 53 5.19 -4.11 -10.46
CA GLY A 53 5.04 -3.51 -9.13
C GLY A 53 3.59 -3.39 -8.66
N VAL A 54 2.61 -3.70 -9.53
CA VAL A 54 1.20 -3.65 -9.19
C VAL A 54 0.82 -4.86 -8.34
N ASN A 55 0.22 -4.60 -7.19
CA ASN A 55 -0.16 -5.58 -6.20
C ASN A 55 -1.64 -5.41 -5.83
N VAL A 56 -2.32 -6.56 -5.65
CA VAL A 56 -3.75 -6.64 -5.32
C VAL A 56 -3.92 -7.70 -4.24
N ASN A 57 -4.19 -7.27 -3.02
CA ASN A 57 -4.49 -8.16 -1.90
C ASN A 57 -5.98 -8.11 -1.61
N ILE A 58 -6.59 -9.29 -1.38
CA ILE A 58 -7.99 -9.39 -0.97
C ILE A 58 -8.07 -10.32 0.23
N GLY A 59 -8.65 -9.82 1.33
CA GLY A 59 -8.72 -10.57 2.59
C GLY A 59 -9.57 -9.90 3.64
N ASP A 60 -9.75 -10.59 4.77
CA ASP A 60 -10.42 -10.07 5.96
C ASP A 60 -9.40 -9.39 6.88
N TYR A 61 -8.89 -8.26 6.40
CA TYR A 61 -7.85 -7.49 7.07
C TYR A 61 -8.41 -6.61 8.18
N VAL A 62 -7.59 -6.39 9.20
CA VAL A 62 -7.68 -5.23 10.09
C VAL A 62 -6.61 -4.22 9.71
N HIS A 63 -6.93 -2.95 9.90
CA HIS A 63 -6.06 -1.83 9.56
C HIS A 63 -5.65 -1.06 10.82
N PHE A 64 -4.40 -0.64 10.84
CA PHE A 64 -3.87 0.36 11.75
C PHE A 64 -2.82 1.19 11.00
N ASP A 65 -2.56 2.40 11.47
CA ASP A 65 -1.69 3.34 10.77
C ASP A 65 -0.83 4.16 11.73
N GLU A 66 0.18 4.80 11.15
CA GLU A 66 0.93 5.87 11.80
C GLU A 66 1.37 6.92 10.77
N VAL A 67 1.72 8.11 11.26
CA VAL A 67 2.29 9.17 10.43
C VAL A 67 3.76 9.31 10.76
N TYR A 68 4.61 8.95 9.80
CA TYR A 68 6.05 9.11 9.89
C TYR A 68 6.46 10.52 9.43
N GLN A 69 7.25 11.21 10.24
CA GLN A 69 7.78 12.54 9.91
C GLN A 69 9.10 12.36 9.14
N GLY A 70 8.99 12.19 7.84
CA GLY A 70 10.13 11.96 6.96
C GLY A 70 10.71 13.22 6.34
N GLU A 71 11.74 13.06 5.52
CA GLU A 71 12.52 14.16 4.94
C GLU A 71 11.71 15.08 4.01
N LYS A 72 10.62 14.59 3.41
CA LYS A 72 9.69 15.40 2.59
C LYS A 72 8.42 15.83 3.33
N GLY A 73 8.32 15.58 4.64
CA GLY A 73 7.18 15.93 5.48
C GLY A 73 6.46 14.70 6.04
N ALA A 74 5.17 14.83 6.30
CA ALA A 74 4.36 13.74 6.82
C ALA A 74 4.13 12.66 5.75
N LEU A 75 4.48 11.41 6.07
CA LEU A 75 4.21 10.21 5.29
C LEU A 75 3.20 9.34 6.03
N ASP A 76 2.08 9.05 5.39
CA ASP A 76 1.13 8.07 5.90
C ASP A 76 1.69 6.66 5.70
N MET A 77 1.75 5.87 6.78
CA MET A 77 2.14 4.48 6.78
C MET A 77 0.93 3.63 7.20
N ASP A 78 0.32 2.94 6.24
CA ASP A 78 -0.84 2.08 6.48
C ASP A 78 -0.44 0.61 6.63
N TYR A 79 -1.01 -0.06 7.61
CA TYR A 79 -0.71 -1.46 7.89
C TYR A 79 -1.98 -2.29 7.86
N TYR A 80 -1.95 -3.37 7.08
CA TYR A 80 -3.09 -4.27 6.90
C TYR A 80 -2.67 -5.69 7.25
N VAL A 81 -3.31 -6.27 8.26
CA VAL A 81 -2.92 -7.57 8.82
C VAL A 81 -4.11 -8.48 9.03
N LEU A 82 -3.88 -9.79 9.09
CA LEU A 82 -4.93 -10.74 9.44
C LEU A 82 -5.33 -10.52 10.90
N LYS A 83 -6.63 -10.61 11.19
CA LYS A 83 -7.21 -10.30 12.52
C LYS A 83 -6.46 -10.95 13.67
N ASP A 84 -6.11 -12.22 13.51
CA ASP A 84 -5.47 -13.01 14.57
C ASP A 84 -4.03 -12.56 14.86
N ASN A 85 -3.41 -11.81 13.96
CA ASN A 85 -2.02 -11.36 14.06
C ASN A 85 -1.88 -9.88 14.45
N LEU A 86 -2.98 -9.16 14.70
CA LEU A 86 -2.96 -7.72 14.99
C LEU A 86 -1.99 -7.33 16.11
N GLU A 87 -2.05 -8.01 17.25
CA GLU A 87 -1.23 -7.66 18.42
C GLU A 87 0.25 -7.97 18.18
N ASN A 88 0.57 -9.06 17.48
CA ASN A 88 1.95 -9.36 17.07
C ASN A 88 2.46 -8.34 16.05
N ALA A 89 1.61 -7.95 15.09
CA ALA A 89 1.95 -6.99 14.05
C ALA A 89 2.25 -5.60 14.62
N LYS A 90 1.49 -5.14 15.63
CA LYS A 90 1.76 -3.85 16.30
C LYS A 90 3.14 -3.80 16.95
N GLU A 91 3.66 -4.93 17.42
CA GLU A 91 5.03 -5.00 17.94
C GLU A 91 6.07 -5.08 16.83
N HIS A 92 5.86 -5.95 15.83
CA HIS A 92 6.81 -6.13 14.73
C HIS A 92 6.92 -4.89 13.83
N PHE A 93 5.81 -4.23 13.53
CA PHE A 93 5.78 -3.13 12.56
C PHE A 93 6.37 -1.83 13.13
N LYS A 94 6.75 -1.79 14.41
CA LYS A 94 7.60 -0.72 14.97
C LYS A 94 8.96 -0.60 14.27
N ASP A 95 9.37 -1.62 13.52
CA ASP A 95 10.58 -1.59 12.71
C ASP A 95 10.39 -0.86 11.37
N ALA A 96 9.16 -0.72 10.87
CA ALA A 96 8.87 0.00 9.62
C ALA A 96 9.31 1.49 9.66
N PRO A 97 8.98 2.30 10.68
CA PRO A 97 9.47 3.68 10.75
C PRO A 97 10.99 3.75 10.99
N LYS A 98 11.59 2.75 11.66
CA LYS A 98 13.06 2.67 11.81
C LYS A 98 13.75 2.42 10.47
N MET A 99 13.20 1.51 9.68
CA MET A 99 13.64 1.22 8.31
C MET A 99 13.51 2.47 7.44
N MET A 100 12.36 3.14 7.48
CA MET A 100 12.12 4.37 6.72
C MET A 100 13.17 5.43 7.09
N LYS A 101 13.41 5.67 8.38
CA LYS A 101 14.43 6.60 8.85
C LYS A 101 15.84 6.24 8.38
N ALA A 102 16.21 4.97 8.45
CA ALA A 102 17.52 4.51 8.00
C ALA A 102 17.69 4.71 6.48
N PHE A 103 16.70 4.35 5.69
CA PHE A 103 16.78 4.52 4.24
C PHE A 103 16.77 5.98 3.82
N GLU A 104 15.96 6.83 4.43
CA GLU A 104 16.00 8.26 4.12
C GLU A 104 17.34 8.89 4.45
N HIS A 105 17.93 8.53 5.60
CA HIS A 105 19.25 9.02 5.99
C HIS A 105 20.35 8.71 4.97
N TRP A 106 20.34 7.50 4.38
CA TRP A 106 21.41 7.03 3.49
C TRP A 106 21.15 7.28 2.00
N PHE A 107 19.88 7.25 1.58
CA PHE A 107 19.49 7.25 0.17
C PHE A 107 18.61 8.45 -0.21
N GLY A 108 18.25 9.30 0.75
CA GLY A 108 17.34 10.42 0.56
C GLY A 108 15.87 10.01 0.69
N PRO A 109 14.95 10.98 0.53
CA PRO A 109 13.55 10.82 0.89
C PRO A 109 12.88 9.67 0.14
N TYR A 110 11.97 8.96 0.82
CA TYR A 110 11.11 7.98 0.18
C TYR A 110 10.44 8.60 -1.07
N PRO A 111 10.42 7.92 -2.22
CA PRO A 111 10.01 8.58 -3.46
C PRO A 111 8.49 8.75 -3.59
N PHE A 112 7.67 8.00 -2.84
CA PHE A 112 6.22 7.86 -3.10
C PHE A 112 5.33 8.47 -1.99
N TYR A 113 5.65 9.68 -1.51
CA TYR A 113 4.86 10.34 -0.45
C TYR A 113 3.40 10.59 -0.87
N GLU A 114 3.20 10.92 -2.14
CA GLU A 114 1.89 11.16 -2.75
C GLU A 114 1.02 9.89 -2.75
N ASP A 115 1.65 8.72 -2.75
CA ASP A 115 1.00 7.41 -2.83
C ASP A 115 0.90 6.67 -1.50
N SER A 116 1.54 7.18 -0.43
CA SER A 116 1.72 6.58 0.90
C SER A 116 2.51 5.27 0.91
N PHE A 117 2.91 4.82 2.10
CA PHE A 117 3.56 3.54 2.31
C PHE A 117 2.59 2.52 2.89
N LYS A 118 2.68 1.25 2.46
CA LYS A 118 1.83 0.18 3.00
C LYS A 118 2.62 -1.07 3.32
N LEU A 119 2.30 -1.72 4.43
CA LEU A 119 2.62 -3.12 4.67
C LEU A 119 1.34 -3.94 4.75
N VAL A 120 1.29 -4.99 3.94
CA VAL A 120 0.15 -5.90 3.89
C VAL A 120 0.66 -7.29 4.23
N GLU A 121 0.18 -7.84 5.33
CA GLU A 121 0.42 -9.24 5.66
C GLU A 121 -0.30 -10.12 4.64
N VAL A 122 0.37 -11.17 4.16
CA VAL A 122 -0.26 -12.17 3.30
C VAL A 122 0.03 -13.56 3.89
N PRO A 123 -0.93 -14.50 3.88
CA PRO A 123 -0.77 -15.83 4.48
C PRO A 123 0.09 -16.78 3.64
N TYR A 124 0.74 -16.27 2.59
CA TYR A 124 1.56 -17.04 1.68
C TYR A 124 2.90 -16.34 1.50
N LEU A 125 3.98 -17.08 1.76
CA LEU A 125 5.41 -16.87 1.51
C LEU A 125 6.22 -17.43 2.69
#